data_AF-A0A088T354-F1
#
_entry.id   AF-A0A088T354-F1
#
_cell.length_a   1.000
_cell.length_b   1.000
_cell.length_c   1.000
_cell.angle_alpha   90.00
_cell.angle_beta   90.00
_cell.angle_gamma   90.00
#
_symmetry.space_group_name_H-M   'P 1'
#
loop_
_entity.id
_entity.type
_entity.pdbx_description
1 polymer ?
#
loop_
_entity_poly.entity_id
_entity_poly.type
_entity_poly.pdbx_seq_one_letter_code
_entity_poly.pdbx_strand_id
1 'polypeptide(L)'
;MNHLNLISTICLLLWIIYIVVMLKKSEKIVDLFLKIQLLIVLLYNTGIIIVFPYKVPVEFSTLSYFVVPFIVLLNVKELRIWAAYTALLSGAGYYISMVLYGNDLFGHFPVYSVVTSLFNHGSLLAYSIIVILTYNIKKRDKYILLGGVFFNIVWALSLRQFVLHPGRIFIYEILDAYLVKAYFPNSNFTGVIIYFIIVFSLLFLSMKLVYVANHIYKQKVLIKTK
;
A
#
# COMPACT_ATOMS: atom_id res chain seq x y z
N MET A 1 3.22 -9.02 -25.46
CA MET A 1 4.50 -8.30 -25.28
C MET A 1 4.87 -8.41 -23.81
N ASN A 2 5.74 -9.38 -23.48
CA ASN A 2 5.99 -9.80 -22.09
C ASN A 2 7.21 -9.08 -21.49
N HIS A 3 7.14 -7.76 -21.35
CA HIS A 3 8.19 -6.96 -20.72
C HIS A 3 7.70 -6.20 -19.49
N LEU A 4 6.57 -6.60 -18.89
CA LEU A 4 6.00 -5.89 -17.74
C LEU A 4 6.93 -5.91 -16.53
N ASN A 5 7.62 -7.02 -16.27
CA ASN A 5 8.62 -7.10 -15.21
C ASN A 5 9.73 -6.06 -15.39
N LEU A 6 10.25 -5.94 -16.62
CA LEU A 6 11.31 -4.98 -16.96
C LEU A 6 10.81 -3.54 -16.85
N ILE A 7 9.66 -3.22 -17.43
CA ILE A 7 9.04 -1.88 -17.36
C ILE A 7 8.79 -1.50 -15.89
N SER A 8 8.24 -2.42 -15.09
CA SER A 8 7.96 -2.19 -13.68
C SER A 8 9.24 -1.97 -12.87
N THR A 9 10.32 -2.67 -13.23
CA THR A 9 11.64 -2.48 -12.62
C THR A 9 12.18 -1.08 -12.94
N ILE A 10 12.10 -0.65 -14.19
CA ILE A 10 12.51 0.70 -14.61
C ILE A 10 11.66 1.75 -13.87
N CYS A 11 10.34 1.60 -13.82
CA CYS A 11 9.46 2.49 -13.09
C CYS A 11 9.80 2.54 -11.59
N LEU A 12 10.10 1.39 -10.96
CA LEU A 12 10.51 1.34 -9.56
C LEU A 12 11.80 2.14 -9.33
N LEU A 13 12.79 1.97 -10.20
CA LEU A 13 14.05 2.73 -10.13
C LEU A 13 13.80 4.24 -10.27
N LEU A 14 12.91 4.66 -11.18
CA LEU A 14 12.53 6.06 -11.31
C LEU A 14 11.86 6.61 -10.04
N TRP A 15 10.98 5.83 -9.41
CA TRP A 15 10.38 6.21 -8.13
C TRP A 15 11.42 6.29 -7.00
N ILE A 16 12.38 5.37 -6.95
CA ILE A 16 13.49 5.41 -5.98
C ILE A 16 14.31 6.69 -6.17
N ILE A 17 14.66 7.03 -7.41
CA ILE A 17 15.37 8.28 -7.73
C ILE A 17 14.54 9.49 -7.28
N TYR A 18 13.25 9.52 -7.62
CA TYR A 18 12.33 10.58 -7.19
C TYR A 18 12.32 10.73 -5.66
N ILE A 19 12.18 9.64 -4.92
CA ILE A 19 12.19 9.64 -3.45
C ILE A 19 13.50 10.23 -2.92
N VAL A 20 14.64 9.77 -3.43
CA VAL A 20 15.97 10.26 -3.00
C VAL A 20 16.12 11.76 -3.27
N VAL A 21 15.63 12.26 -4.40
CA VAL A 21 15.64 13.68 -4.72
C VAL A 21 14.74 14.46 -3.76
N MET A 22 13.51 13.99 -3.51
CA MET A 22 12.55 14.65 -2.63
C MET A 22 13.02 14.71 -1.17
N LEU A 23 13.69 13.67 -0.68
CA LEU A 23 14.28 13.65 0.67
C LEU A 23 15.35 14.73 0.90
N LYS A 24 15.89 15.34 -0.16
CA LYS A 24 16.86 16.45 -0.07
C LYS A 24 16.21 17.83 -0.19
N LYS A 25 14.91 17.90 -0.46
CA LYS A 25 14.18 19.17 -0.64
C LYS A 25 13.61 19.65 0.71
N SER A 26 13.22 20.92 0.75
CA SER A 26 12.56 21.49 1.93
C SER A 26 11.19 20.85 2.16
N GLU A 27 10.76 20.80 3.43
CA GLU A 27 9.46 20.20 3.80
C GLU A 27 8.29 20.80 3.03
N LYS A 28 8.31 22.12 2.79
CA LYS A 28 7.26 22.82 2.02
C LYS A 28 7.18 22.33 0.57
N ILE A 29 8.32 22.11 -0.08
CA ILE A 29 8.36 21.58 -1.45
C ILE A 29 7.85 20.14 -1.45
N VAL A 30 8.35 19.32 -0.53
CA VAL A 30 7.93 17.92 -0.39
C VAL A 30 6.41 17.81 -0.20
N ASP A 31 5.86 18.56 0.76
CA ASP A 31 4.42 18.55 1.05
C ASP A 31 3.58 18.94 -0.17
N LEU A 32 3.97 20.00 -0.89
CA LEU A 32 3.27 20.44 -2.10
C LEU A 32 3.24 19.34 -3.18
N PHE A 33 4.40 18.75 -3.50
CA PHE A 33 4.48 17.70 -4.51
C PHE A 33 3.71 16.44 -4.09
N LEU A 34 3.81 16.04 -2.82
CA LEU A 34 3.07 14.89 -2.29
C LEU A 34 1.54 15.13 -2.37
N LYS A 35 1.07 16.36 -2.11
CA LYS A 35 -0.34 16.71 -2.25
C LYS A 35 -0.81 16.69 -3.69
N ILE A 36 -0.03 17.26 -4.62
CA ILE A 36 -0.36 17.26 -6.05
C ILE A 36 -0.45 15.84 -6.59
N GLN A 37 0.55 14.98 -6.33
CA GLN A 37 0.51 13.60 -6.83
C GLN A 37 -0.69 12.83 -6.25
N LEU A 38 -1.00 13.01 -4.95
CA LEU A 38 -2.09 12.28 -4.30
C LEU A 38 -3.45 12.81 -4.74
N LEU A 39 -3.55 14.09 -5.10
CA LEU A 39 -4.72 14.65 -5.75
C LEU A 39 -4.95 14.02 -7.12
N ILE A 40 -3.90 13.82 -7.92
CA ILE A 40 -4.01 13.13 -9.22
C ILE A 40 -4.51 11.69 -9.02
N VAL A 41 -3.93 10.95 -8.06
CA VAL A 41 -4.39 9.59 -7.71
C VAL A 41 -5.87 9.59 -7.31
N LEU A 42 -6.28 10.53 -6.47
CA LEU A 42 -7.66 10.63 -6.00
C LEU A 42 -8.63 10.93 -7.14
N LEU A 43 -8.34 11.95 -7.96
CA LEU A 43 -9.21 12.37 -9.06
C LEU A 43 -9.37 11.26 -10.10
N TYR A 44 -8.27 10.61 -10.48
CA TYR A 44 -8.30 9.50 -11.42
C TYR A 44 -9.15 8.34 -10.90
N ASN A 45 -8.91 7.87 -9.67
CA ASN A 45 -9.64 6.73 -9.12
C ASN A 45 -11.11 7.06 -8.82
N THR A 46 -11.41 8.31 -8.45
CA THR A 46 -12.80 8.79 -8.33
C THR A 46 -13.51 8.74 -9.69
N GLY A 47 -12.85 9.20 -10.75
CA GLY A 47 -13.39 9.09 -12.11
C GLY A 47 -13.66 7.64 -12.52
N ILE A 48 -12.74 6.72 -12.21
CA ILE A 48 -12.93 5.29 -12.47
C ILE A 48 -14.15 4.73 -11.73
N ILE A 49 -14.36 5.07 -10.45
CA ILE A 49 -15.53 4.60 -9.69
C ILE A 49 -16.82 5.19 -10.25
N ILE A 50 -16.83 6.47 -10.66
CA ILE A 50 -18.01 7.09 -11.25
C ILE A 50 -18.39 6.42 -12.57
N VAL A 51 -17.41 6.13 -13.43
CA VAL A 51 -17.65 5.47 -14.73
C VAL A 51 -17.94 3.98 -14.57
N PHE A 52 -17.35 3.31 -13.59
CA PHE A 52 -17.46 1.87 -13.34
C PHE A 52 -17.87 1.59 -11.87
N PRO A 53 -19.13 1.86 -11.49
CA PRO A 53 -19.58 1.83 -10.09
C PRO A 53 -19.53 0.44 -9.45
N TYR A 54 -19.45 -0.62 -10.25
CA TYR A 54 -19.26 -2.00 -9.76
C TYR A 54 -17.84 -2.29 -9.25
N LYS A 55 -16.86 -1.39 -9.48
CA LYS A 55 -15.49 -1.49 -8.95
C LYS A 55 -15.41 -0.95 -7.52
N VAL A 56 -16.14 -1.59 -6.60
CA VAL A 56 -16.17 -1.19 -5.18
C VAL A 56 -14.76 -1.33 -4.58
N PRO A 57 -14.22 -0.29 -3.92
CA PRO A 57 -12.87 -0.31 -3.36
C PRO A 57 -12.83 -1.12 -2.04
N VAL A 58 -12.84 -2.44 -2.19
CA VAL A 58 -12.76 -3.39 -1.07
C VAL A 58 -11.33 -3.84 -0.78
N GLU A 59 -10.49 -3.85 -1.81
CA GLU A 59 -9.09 -4.22 -1.66
C GLU A 59 -8.35 -3.17 -0.85
N PHE A 60 -7.42 -3.63 -0.02
CA PHE A 60 -6.55 -2.75 0.75
C PHE A 60 -5.85 -1.71 -0.15
N SER A 61 -5.41 -2.16 -1.34
CA SER A 61 -4.78 -1.30 -2.33
C SER A 61 -5.73 -0.28 -2.94
N THR A 62 -6.96 -0.64 -3.28
CA THR A 62 -7.92 0.31 -3.87
C THR A 62 -8.42 1.31 -2.85
N LEU A 63 -8.66 0.89 -1.61
CA LEU A 63 -8.99 1.78 -0.51
C LEU A 63 -7.88 2.82 -0.24
N SER A 64 -6.62 2.41 -0.39
CA SER A 64 -5.47 3.30 -0.18
C SER A 64 -5.43 4.49 -1.15
N TYR A 65 -6.03 4.36 -2.35
CA TYR A 65 -6.15 5.47 -3.32
C TYR A 65 -7.10 6.58 -2.89
N PHE A 66 -7.93 6.34 -1.87
CA PHE A 66 -8.87 7.32 -1.34
C PHE A 66 -8.43 7.78 0.04
N VAL A 67 -8.25 6.84 0.97
CA VAL A 67 -7.95 7.12 2.37
C VAL A 67 -6.64 7.91 2.51
N VAL A 68 -5.60 7.54 1.75
CA VAL A 68 -4.30 8.22 1.84
C VAL A 68 -4.39 9.67 1.33
N PRO A 69 -4.90 9.95 0.11
CA PRO A 69 -5.12 11.33 -0.32
C PRO A 69 -6.02 12.13 0.61
N PHE A 70 -7.13 11.58 1.11
CA PHE A 70 -8.01 12.32 2.03
C PHE A 70 -7.28 12.74 3.30
N ILE A 71 -6.55 11.83 3.95
CA ILE A 71 -5.78 12.14 5.16
C ILE A 71 -4.75 13.25 4.89
N VAL A 72 -4.08 13.21 3.75
CA VAL A 72 -3.00 14.15 3.42
C VAL A 72 -3.54 15.50 2.98
N LEU A 73 -4.53 15.53 2.09
CA LEU A 73 -5.13 16.75 1.57
C LEU A 73 -5.89 17.52 2.66
N LEU A 74 -6.56 16.80 3.56
CA LEU A 74 -7.24 17.39 4.72
C LEU A 74 -6.29 17.64 5.91
N ASN A 75 -4.99 17.34 5.78
CA ASN A 75 -3.97 17.51 6.81
C ASN A 75 -4.29 16.86 8.17
N VAL A 76 -4.88 15.65 8.17
CA VAL A 76 -5.20 14.90 9.39
C VAL A 76 -3.92 14.29 9.98
N LYS A 77 -3.22 15.08 10.81
CA LYS A 77 -1.86 14.77 11.30
C LYS A 77 -1.80 13.49 12.14
N GLU A 78 -2.87 13.18 12.85
CA GLU A 78 -3.03 12.01 13.73
C GLU A 78 -2.95 10.72 12.93
N LEU A 79 -3.53 10.70 11.72
CA LEU A 79 -3.64 9.50 10.89
C LEU A 79 -2.50 9.38 9.88
N ARG A 80 -1.57 10.34 9.84
CA ARG A 80 -0.51 10.42 8.83
C ARG A 80 0.38 9.17 8.81
N ILE A 81 0.69 8.59 9.97
CA ILE A 81 1.50 7.36 10.06
C ILE A 81 0.74 6.13 9.53
N TRP A 82 -0.58 6.06 9.78
CA TRP A 82 -1.41 5.01 9.21
C TRP A 82 -1.57 5.16 7.70
N ALA A 83 -1.75 6.39 7.20
CA ALA A 83 -1.75 6.66 5.77
C ALA A 83 -0.43 6.22 5.13
N ALA A 84 0.71 6.52 5.75
CA ALA A 84 2.02 6.12 5.24
C ALA A 84 2.20 4.60 5.24
N TYR A 85 1.80 3.91 6.30
CA TYR A 85 1.87 2.46 6.38
C TYR A 85 0.93 1.77 5.36
N THR A 86 -0.29 2.28 5.20
CA THR A 86 -1.25 1.79 4.21
C THR A 86 -0.72 1.98 2.79
N ALA A 87 -0.17 3.16 2.50
CA ALA A 87 0.48 3.44 1.24
C ALA A 87 1.70 2.54 0.99
N LEU A 88 2.46 2.19 2.03
CA LEU A 88 3.62 1.29 1.93
C LEU A 88 3.18 -0.11 1.53
N LEU A 89 2.22 -0.69 2.25
CA LEU A 89 1.75 -2.07 1.97
C LEU A 89 1.16 -2.17 0.56
N SER A 90 0.34 -1.19 0.16
CA SER A 90 -0.24 -1.14 -1.18
C SER A 90 0.83 -0.94 -2.26
N GLY A 91 1.70 0.05 -2.11
CA GLY A 91 2.71 0.42 -3.09
C GLY A 91 3.81 -0.64 -3.24
N ALA A 92 4.40 -1.07 -2.12
CA ALA A 92 5.48 -2.05 -2.12
C ALA A 92 4.99 -3.44 -2.54
N GLY A 93 3.84 -3.90 -2.02
CA GLY A 93 3.27 -5.20 -2.39
C GLY A 93 3.01 -5.30 -3.90
N TYR A 94 2.45 -4.24 -4.48
CA TYR A 94 2.22 -4.18 -5.93
C TYR A 94 3.52 -4.18 -6.73
N TYR A 95 4.48 -3.32 -6.39
CA TYR A 95 5.74 -3.25 -7.13
C TYR A 95 6.57 -4.54 -7.03
N ILE A 96 6.63 -5.18 -5.86
CA ILE A 96 7.28 -6.49 -5.70
C ILE A 96 6.61 -7.51 -6.62
N SER A 97 5.27 -7.56 -6.63
CA SER A 97 4.51 -8.49 -7.47
C SER A 97 4.73 -8.24 -8.96
N MET A 98 4.72 -6.97 -9.40
CA MET A 98 4.95 -6.58 -10.79
C MET A 98 6.37 -6.85 -11.26
N VAL A 99 7.39 -6.61 -10.41
CA VAL A 99 8.79 -6.85 -10.76
C VAL A 99 9.08 -8.35 -10.87
N LEU A 100 8.55 -9.16 -9.95
CA LEU A 100 8.83 -10.61 -9.92
C LEU A 100 7.93 -11.40 -10.88
N TYR A 101 6.65 -11.06 -10.98
CA TYR A 101 5.63 -11.85 -11.69
C TYR A 101 4.71 -10.99 -12.58
N GLY A 102 5.15 -9.81 -13.00
CA GLY A 102 4.31 -8.84 -13.71
C GLY A 102 3.64 -9.37 -14.98
N ASN A 103 4.38 -10.11 -15.81
CA ASN A 103 3.83 -10.71 -17.02
C ASN A 103 2.74 -11.75 -16.73
N ASP A 104 2.96 -12.63 -15.73
CA ASP A 104 2.04 -13.72 -15.43
C ASP A 104 0.77 -13.20 -14.75
N LEU A 105 0.92 -12.26 -13.83
CA LEU A 105 -0.19 -11.72 -13.05
C LEU A 105 -0.97 -10.65 -13.80
N PHE A 106 -0.31 -9.85 -14.65
CA PHE A 106 -0.91 -8.64 -15.21
C PHE A 106 -0.81 -8.51 -16.73
N GLY A 107 -0.18 -9.46 -17.43
CA GLY A 107 0.00 -9.42 -18.89
C GLY A 107 -1.29 -9.44 -19.70
N HIS A 108 -2.41 -9.84 -19.09
CA HIS A 108 -3.73 -9.88 -19.71
C HIS A 108 -4.51 -8.55 -19.58
N PHE A 109 -4.03 -7.60 -18.76
CA PHE A 109 -4.69 -6.29 -18.62
C PHE A 109 -4.28 -5.34 -19.75
N PRO A 110 -5.17 -4.42 -20.16
CA PRO A 110 -4.81 -3.36 -21.09
C PRO A 110 -3.64 -2.51 -20.58
N VAL A 111 -2.75 -2.10 -21.49
CA VAL A 111 -1.54 -1.33 -21.17
C VAL A 111 -1.86 -0.08 -20.33
N TYR A 112 -2.92 0.66 -20.67
CA TYR A 112 -3.30 1.86 -19.92
C TYR A 112 -3.61 1.54 -18.44
N SER A 113 -4.24 0.40 -18.16
CA SER A 113 -4.59 -0.03 -16.80
C SER A 113 -3.35 -0.39 -16.00
N VAL A 114 -2.36 -1.01 -16.65
CA VAL A 114 -1.08 -1.34 -16.02
C VAL A 114 -0.28 -0.08 -15.71
N VAL A 115 -0.20 0.86 -16.66
CA VAL A 115 0.52 2.13 -16.50
C VAL A 115 -0.10 2.97 -15.39
N THR A 116 -1.43 3.09 -15.34
CA THR A 116 -2.09 3.87 -14.29
C THR A 116 -1.94 3.20 -12.92
N SER A 117 -1.93 1.86 -12.86
CA SER A 117 -1.66 1.13 -11.62
C SER A 117 -0.20 1.34 -11.15
N LEU A 118 0.78 1.30 -12.06
CA LEU A 118 2.18 1.65 -11.73
C LEU A 118 2.29 3.07 -11.18
N PHE A 119 1.61 4.04 -11.78
CA PHE A 119 1.59 5.42 -11.29
C PHE A 119 0.94 5.53 -9.90
N ASN A 120 -0.24 4.93 -9.72
CA ASN A 120 -0.98 5.00 -8.45
C ASN A 120 -0.19 4.36 -7.30
N HIS A 121 0.29 3.13 -7.50
CA HIS A 121 1.09 2.42 -6.50
C HIS A 121 2.45 3.09 -6.26
N GLY A 122 3.04 3.69 -7.29
CA GLY A 122 4.31 4.39 -7.19
C GLY A 122 4.20 5.69 -6.40
N SER A 123 3.12 6.44 -6.61
CA SER A 123 2.79 7.65 -5.85
C SER A 123 2.58 7.33 -4.37
N LEU A 124 1.87 6.24 -4.07
CA LEU A 124 1.71 5.72 -2.71
C LEU A 124 3.04 5.27 -2.11
N LEU A 125 3.86 4.53 -2.86
CA LEU A 125 5.17 4.09 -2.41
C LEU A 125 6.07 5.29 -2.08
N ALA A 126 6.11 6.29 -2.95
CA ALA A 126 6.89 7.50 -2.72
C ALA A 126 6.41 8.28 -1.50
N TYR A 127 5.10 8.50 -1.38
CA TYR A 127 4.50 9.09 -0.18
C TYR A 127 4.88 8.32 1.08
N SER A 128 4.73 7.00 1.06
CA SER A 128 4.98 6.14 2.21
C SER A 128 6.42 6.23 2.70
N ILE A 129 7.40 6.10 1.80
CA ILE A 129 8.81 6.09 2.16
C ILE A 129 9.22 7.49 2.66
N ILE A 130 8.84 8.55 1.95
CA ILE A 130 9.19 9.91 2.36
C ILE A 130 8.61 10.22 3.74
N VAL A 131 7.33 9.91 3.98
CA VAL A 131 6.70 10.17 5.28
C VAL A 131 7.29 9.26 6.35
N ILE A 132 7.42 7.94 6.13
CA ILE A 132 7.98 7.04 7.15
C ILE A 132 9.37 7.47 7.58
N LEU A 133 10.23 7.92 6.66
CA LEU A 133 11.60 8.33 7.01
C LEU A 133 11.65 9.66 7.76
N THR A 134 10.75 10.60 7.46
CA THR A 134 10.76 11.96 8.01
C THR A 134 9.83 12.14 9.22
N TYR A 135 8.86 11.25 9.43
CA TYR A 135 7.85 11.38 10.47
C TYR A 135 8.44 11.25 11.87
N ASN A 136 7.87 12.01 12.82
CA ASN A 136 8.21 11.87 14.23
C ASN A 136 7.31 10.86 14.93
N ILE A 137 7.72 9.59 14.88
CA ILE A 137 6.99 8.48 15.47
C ILE A 137 6.87 8.66 16.99
N LYS A 138 5.64 8.59 17.49
CA LYS A 138 5.24 8.65 18.90
C LYS A 138 4.85 7.27 19.41
N LYS A 139 4.91 7.07 20.73
CA LYS A 139 4.48 5.82 21.39
C LYS A 139 3.02 5.44 21.07
N ARG A 140 2.15 6.44 20.88
CA ARG A 140 0.73 6.23 20.57
C ARG A 140 0.49 5.68 19.16
N ASP A 141 1.43 5.86 18.24
CA ASP A 141 1.24 5.53 16.83
C ASP A 141 1.06 4.03 16.59
N LYS A 142 1.55 3.18 17.50
CA LYS A 142 1.31 1.74 17.43
C LYS A 142 -0.18 1.40 17.48
N TYR A 143 -0.95 2.14 18.29
CA TYR A 143 -2.40 1.95 18.39
C TYR A 143 -3.11 2.49 17.15
N ILE A 144 -2.56 3.52 16.52
CA ILE A 144 -3.09 4.08 15.26
C ILE A 144 -2.89 3.08 14.11
N LEU A 145 -1.71 2.45 14.02
CA LEU A 145 -1.44 1.39 13.05
C LEU A 145 -2.35 0.17 13.26
N LEU A 146 -2.49 -0.29 14.49
CA LEU A 146 -3.38 -1.40 14.84
C LEU A 146 -4.85 -1.09 14.52
N GLY A 147 -5.32 0.08 14.96
CA GLY A 147 -6.68 0.55 14.67
C GLY A 147 -6.94 0.65 13.17
N GLY A 148 -5.96 1.12 12.40
CA GLY A 148 -6.04 1.21 10.94
C GLY A 148 -6.12 -0.14 10.24
N VAL A 149 -5.37 -1.16 10.69
CA VAL A 149 -5.52 -2.54 10.18
C VAL A 149 -6.90 -3.07 10.52
N PHE A 150 -7.33 -2.92 11.78
CA PHE A 150 -8.65 -3.40 12.20
C PHE A 150 -9.77 -2.74 11.39
N PHE A 151 -9.68 -1.44 11.16
CA PHE A 151 -10.57 -0.71 10.27
C PHE A 151 -10.63 -1.32 8.88
N ASN A 152 -9.48 -1.63 8.27
CA ASN A 152 -9.43 -2.24 6.93
C ASN A 152 -10.09 -3.62 6.89
N ILE A 153 -9.93 -4.44 7.94
CA ILE A 153 -10.60 -5.73 8.05
C ILE A 153 -12.12 -5.53 8.13
N VAL A 154 -12.59 -4.65 9.03
CA VAL A 154 -14.02 -4.35 9.19
C VAL A 154 -14.61 -3.79 7.90
N TRP A 155 -13.91 -2.87 7.23
CA TRP A 155 -14.30 -2.31 5.94
C TRP A 155 -14.47 -3.41 4.88
N ALA A 156 -13.46 -4.26 4.70
CA ALA A 156 -13.49 -5.34 3.73
C ALA A 156 -14.65 -6.31 4.00
N LEU A 157 -14.88 -6.68 5.26
CA LEU A 157 -16.00 -7.55 5.65
C LEU A 157 -17.36 -6.89 5.40
N SER A 158 -17.49 -5.60 5.73
CA SER A 158 -18.75 -4.85 5.59
C SER A 158 -19.16 -4.69 4.12
N LEU A 159 -18.17 -4.53 3.24
CA LEU A 159 -18.41 -4.34 1.81
C LEU A 159 -18.53 -5.64 1.02
N ARG A 160 -18.28 -6.80 1.63
CA ARG A 160 -18.22 -8.09 0.94
C ARG A 160 -19.46 -8.40 0.10
N GLN A 161 -20.64 -8.06 0.62
CA GLN A 161 -21.92 -8.26 -0.07
C GLN A 161 -22.13 -7.37 -1.31
N PHE A 162 -21.41 -6.26 -1.42
CA PHE A 162 -21.52 -5.32 -2.54
C PHE A 162 -20.51 -5.60 -3.66
N VAL A 163 -19.67 -6.62 -3.48
CA VAL A 163 -18.67 -6.97 -4.48
C VAL A 163 -19.29 -7.85 -5.55
N LEU A 164 -19.55 -7.24 -6.71
CA LEU A 164 -20.13 -7.90 -7.88
C LEU A 164 -19.08 -8.48 -8.83
N HIS A 165 -17.80 -8.36 -8.49
CA HIS A 165 -16.70 -8.78 -9.37
C HIS A 165 -16.53 -10.31 -9.34
N PRO A 166 -16.56 -11.01 -10.50
CA PRO A 166 -16.49 -12.47 -10.56
C PRO A 166 -15.08 -13.04 -10.31
N GLY A 167 -14.06 -12.19 -10.32
CA GLY A 167 -12.66 -12.57 -10.10
C GLY A 167 -12.24 -12.63 -8.64
N ARG A 168 -11.04 -13.17 -8.41
CA ARG A 168 -10.42 -13.35 -7.09
C ARG A 168 -10.08 -11.99 -6.47
N ILE A 169 -10.33 -11.86 -5.17
CA ILE A 169 -10.07 -10.63 -4.39
C ILE A 169 -9.16 -11.00 -3.24
N PHE A 170 -7.94 -10.46 -3.27
CA PHE A 170 -6.82 -10.88 -2.45
C PHE A 170 -7.11 -10.74 -0.96
N ILE A 171 -7.76 -9.64 -0.52
CA ILE A 171 -8.12 -9.50 0.90
C ILE A 171 -9.06 -10.63 1.37
N TYR A 172 -9.99 -11.09 0.54
CA TYR A 172 -10.87 -12.20 0.90
C TYR A 172 -10.16 -13.55 0.83
N GLU A 173 -9.18 -13.73 -0.06
CA GLU A 173 -8.34 -14.94 -0.03
C GLU A 173 -7.57 -15.07 1.28
N ILE A 174 -7.10 -13.94 1.81
CA ILE A 174 -6.46 -13.89 3.12
C ILE A 174 -7.46 -14.20 4.22
N LEU A 175 -8.60 -13.50 4.25
CA LEU A 175 -9.62 -13.65 5.29
C LEU A 175 -10.29 -15.03 5.30
N ASP A 176 -10.37 -15.70 4.14
CA ASP A 176 -10.96 -17.04 4.02
C ASP A 176 -9.94 -18.16 4.19
N ALA A 177 -8.66 -17.82 4.41
CA ALA A 177 -7.52 -18.76 4.42
C ALA A 177 -7.51 -19.66 3.17
N TYR A 178 -7.78 -19.07 2.00
CA TYR A 178 -7.95 -19.81 0.74
C TYR A 178 -6.76 -20.74 0.45
N LEU A 179 -5.52 -20.25 0.64
CA LEU A 179 -4.30 -21.04 0.37
C LEU A 179 -4.24 -22.32 1.21
N VAL A 180 -4.68 -22.27 2.47
CA VAL A 180 -4.72 -23.45 3.34
C VAL A 180 -5.73 -24.45 2.80
N LYS A 181 -6.94 -24.00 2.47
CA LYS A 181 -8.01 -24.86 1.96
C LYS A 181 -7.68 -25.45 0.59
N ALA A 182 -6.96 -24.72 -0.25
CA ALA A 182 -6.59 -25.15 -1.59
C ALA A 182 -5.43 -26.15 -1.60
N TYR A 183 -4.37 -25.90 -0.83
CA TYR A 183 -3.16 -26.74 -0.86
C TYR A 183 -3.11 -27.79 0.26
N PHE A 184 -3.90 -27.60 1.31
CA PHE A 184 -4.01 -28.52 2.44
C PHE A 184 -5.50 -28.79 2.76
N PRO A 185 -6.28 -29.36 1.83
CA PRO A 185 -7.73 -29.55 2.01
C PRO A 185 -8.10 -30.42 3.21
N ASN A 186 -7.18 -31.32 3.63
CA ASN A 186 -7.33 -32.17 4.82
C ASN A 186 -6.78 -31.51 6.09
N SER A 187 -6.25 -30.29 6.00
CA SER A 187 -5.85 -29.57 7.20
C SER A 187 -7.11 -29.18 7.98
N ASN A 188 -7.27 -29.81 9.14
CA ASN A 188 -8.30 -29.48 10.11
C ASN A 188 -8.19 -28.00 10.53
N PHE A 189 -9.06 -27.58 11.46
CA PHE A 189 -9.03 -26.29 12.15
C PHE A 189 -7.62 -25.77 12.51
N THR A 190 -6.69 -26.67 12.86
CA THR A 190 -5.29 -26.37 13.16
C THR A 190 -4.53 -25.67 12.02
N GLY A 191 -4.75 -26.07 10.75
CA GLY A 191 -4.08 -25.44 9.60
C GLY A 191 -4.49 -23.99 9.42
N VAL A 192 -5.78 -23.70 9.62
CA VAL A 192 -6.33 -22.34 9.57
C VAL A 192 -5.77 -21.48 10.70
N ILE A 193 -5.65 -22.03 11.92
CA ILE A 193 -5.02 -21.31 13.05
C ILE A 193 -3.57 -20.95 12.73
N ILE A 194 -2.77 -21.93 12.28
CA ILE A 194 -1.36 -21.71 11.95
C ILE A 194 -1.21 -20.64 10.88
N TYR A 195 -2.05 -20.68 9.84
CA TYR A 195 -2.08 -19.67 8.79
C TYR A 195 -2.31 -18.26 9.34
N PHE A 196 -3.32 -18.06 10.19
CA PHE A 196 -3.55 -16.74 10.76
C PHE A 196 -2.42 -16.31 11.69
N ILE A 197 -1.82 -17.21 12.47
CA ILE A 197 -0.61 -16.91 13.27
C ILE A 197 0.49 -16.37 12.36
N ILE A 198 0.75 -17.01 11.22
CA ILE A 198 1.76 -16.56 10.26
C ILE A 198 1.40 -15.19 9.67
N VAL A 199 0.17 -15.02 9.17
CA VAL A 199 -0.30 -13.76 8.57
C VAL A 199 -0.22 -12.61 9.56
N PHE A 200 -0.71 -12.78 10.79
CA PHE A 200 -0.62 -11.76 11.83
C PHE A 200 0.84 -11.49 12.20
N SER A 201 1.69 -12.51 12.32
CA SER A 201 3.12 -12.32 12.60
C SER A 201 3.82 -11.49 11.53
N LEU A 202 3.55 -11.75 10.25
CA LEU A 202 4.06 -10.98 9.13
C LEU A 202 3.54 -9.53 9.16
N LEU A 203 2.27 -9.34 9.50
CA LEU A 203 1.69 -8.01 9.67
C LEU A 203 2.39 -7.23 10.79
N PHE A 204 2.55 -7.82 11.97
CA PHE A 204 3.27 -7.19 13.09
C PHE A 204 4.74 -6.91 12.75
N LEU A 205 5.40 -7.83 12.05
CA LEU A 205 6.76 -7.63 11.55
C LEU A 205 6.81 -6.42 10.60
N SER A 206 5.87 -6.31 9.66
CA SER A 206 5.81 -5.19 8.72
C SER A 206 5.62 -3.84 9.44
N MET A 207 4.81 -3.79 10.50
CA MET A 207 4.71 -2.59 11.34
C MET A 207 6.05 -2.29 12.02
N LYS A 208 6.70 -3.30 12.61
CA LYS A 208 8.00 -3.15 13.28
C LYS A 208 9.06 -2.59 12.31
N LEU A 209 9.06 -3.02 11.05
CA LEU A 209 9.99 -2.52 10.03
C LEU A 209 9.84 -1.01 9.79
N VAL A 210 8.62 -0.45 9.88
CA VAL A 210 8.39 1.01 9.81
C VAL A 210 9.16 1.74 10.90
N TYR A 211 9.07 1.27 12.15
CA TYR A 211 9.78 1.87 13.28
C TYR A 211 11.30 1.77 13.11
N VAL A 212 11.79 0.59 12.69
CA VAL A 212 13.22 0.35 12.48
C VAL A 212 13.77 1.25 11.37
N ALA A 213 13.06 1.35 10.23
CA ALA A 213 13.46 2.20 9.11
C ALA A 213 13.54 3.68 9.51
N ASN A 214 12.52 4.20 10.20
CA ASN A 214 12.52 5.58 10.71
C ASN A 214 13.69 5.84 11.66
N HIS A 215 13.92 4.92 12.61
CA HIS A 215 14.99 5.06 13.59
C HIS A 215 16.39 5.08 12.93
N ILE A 216 16.67 4.14 12.03
CA ILE A 216 17.95 4.08 11.30
C ILE A 216 18.18 5.37 10.50
N TYR A 217 17.15 5.86 9.82
CA TYR A 217 17.26 7.08 9.03
C TYR A 217 17.57 8.31 9.89
N LYS A 218 16.84 8.50 11.00
CA LYS A 218 17.07 9.62 11.92
C LYS A 218 18.47 9.60 12.52
N GLN A 219 18.97 8.43 12.92
CA GLN A 219 20.34 8.30 13.41
C GLN A 219 21.36 8.75 12.35
N LYS A 220 21.21 8.33 11.09
CA LYS A 220 22.11 8.74 10.00
C LYS A 220 22.06 10.25 9.72
N VAL A 221 20.88 10.87 9.78
CA VAL A 221 20.74 12.32 9.58
C VAL A 221 21.35 13.11 10.73
N LEU A 222 21.16 12.66 11.98
CA LEU A 222 21.74 13.29 13.17
C LEU A 222 23.28 13.19 13.19
N ILE A 223 23.85 12.10 12.68
CA ILE A 223 25.31 11.94 12.56
C ILE A 223 25.90 12.89 11.50
N LYS A 224 25.17 13.20 10.42
CA LYS A 224 25.63 14.12 9.36
C LYS A 224 25.51 15.61 9.70
N THR A 225 24.81 15.94 10.79
CA THR A 225 24.53 17.33 11.21
C THR A 225 25.32 17.73 12.46
N LYS A 226 26.16 16.82 12.98
CA LYS A 226 27.19 17.08 13.99
C LYS A 226 28.56 17.09 13.31
#